data_AF-A0A925J5J1-F1
#
_entry.id   AF-A0A925J5J1-F1
#
_cell.length_a   1.000
_cell.length_b   1.000
_cell.length_c   1.000
_cell.angle_alpha   90.00
_cell.angle_beta   90.00
_cell.angle_gamma   90.00
#
_symmetry.space_group_name_H-M   'P 1'
#
loop_
_entity.id
_entity.type
_entity.pdbx_description
1 polymer ?
#
loop_
_entity_poly.entity_id
_entity_poly.type
_entity_poly.pdbx_seq_one_letter_code
_entity_poly.pdbx_strand_id
1 'polypeptide(L)'
;MRINSLELTNFRQHASTRLEFDTGLTGIIGPNGAGKSTVLEAIAWALYGQPAARGNKDSIRFIRAPARASVRVELDFELGGHRYRVVRGLSNAELYLDGGTEPIANSLSAVSDLLQRRLGMSRAEFFQTYFTGQKELNVMSA
;
A
#
# COMPACT_ATOMS: atom_id res chain seq x y z
N MET A 1 -12.90 -6.49 0.25
CA MET A 1 -11.64 -6.15 0.97
C MET A 1 -11.93 -4.98 1.89
N ARG A 2 -11.40 -4.96 3.11
CA ARG A 2 -11.51 -3.84 4.05
C ARG A 2 -10.14 -3.47 4.58
N ILE A 3 -9.73 -2.21 4.50
CA ILE A 3 -8.44 -1.75 5.04
C ILE A 3 -8.68 -1.33 6.50
N ASN A 4 -7.79 -1.74 7.40
CA ASN A 4 -7.85 -1.42 8.82
C ASN A 4 -6.83 -0.34 9.20
N SER A 5 -5.58 -0.48 8.74
CA SER A 5 -4.54 0.49 9.03
C SER A 5 -3.46 0.53 7.98
N LEU A 6 -2.82 1.68 7.84
CA LEU A 6 -1.64 1.91 7.02
C LEU A 6 -0.56 2.62 7.84
N GLU A 7 0.64 2.06 7.87
CA GLU A 7 1.81 2.70 8.48
C GLU A 7 2.91 2.90 7.44
N LEU A 8 3.44 4.13 7.40
CA LEU A 8 4.45 4.60 6.45
C LEU A 8 5.68 5.05 7.22
N THR A 9 6.84 4.54 6.84
CA THR A 9 8.14 5.00 7.32
C THR A 9 9.01 5.36 6.13
N ASN A 10 9.47 6.61 6.08
CA ASN A 10 10.30 7.19 5.02
C ASN A 10 9.79 6.89 3.58
N PHE A 11 8.47 6.91 3.39
CA PHE A 11 7.82 6.60 2.11
C PHE A 11 7.34 7.89 1.44
N ARG A 12 8.04 8.28 0.36
CA ARG A 12 7.86 9.54 -0.38
C ARG A 12 7.66 10.72 0.58
N GLN A 13 6.53 11.43 0.58
CA GLN A 13 6.28 12.62 1.40
C GLN A 13 6.14 12.32 2.91
N HIS A 14 6.04 11.06 3.31
CA HIS A 14 5.80 10.66 4.70
C HIS A 14 7.08 10.16 5.37
N ALA A 15 7.58 10.92 6.35
CA ALA A 15 8.68 10.50 7.22
C ALA A 15 8.23 9.39 8.18
N SER A 16 7.11 9.62 8.86
CA SER A 16 6.41 8.66 9.70
C SER A 16 4.93 9.03 9.67
N THR A 17 4.05 8.10 9.32
CA THR A 17 2.61 8.34 9.29
C THR A 17 1.88 7.04 9.58
N ARG A 18 0.94 7.07 10.51
CA ARG A 18 0.02 5.97 10.79
C ARG A 18 -1.41 6.45 10.59
N LEU A 19 -2.19 5.69 9.82
CA LEU A 19 -3.59 5.94 9.53
C LEU A 19 -4.39 4.72 9.98
N GLU A 20 -5.46 4.97 10.72
CA GLU A 20 -6.47 3.97 11.07
C GLU A 20 -7.72 4.27 10.24
N PHE A 21 -8.28 3.23 9.65
CA PHE A 21 -9.46 3.32 8.80
C PHE A 21 -10.62 2.66 9.53
N ASP A 22 -11.61 3.48 9.87
CA ASP A 22 -12.86 2.97 10.43
C ASP A 22 -13.81 2.51 9.31
N THR A 23 -14.86 1.82 9.70
CA THR A 23 -15.97 1.48 8.82
C THR A 23 -16.66 2.74 8.30
N GLY A 24 -17.17 2.68 7.06
CA GLY A 24 -17.85 3.80 6.42
C GLY A 24 -16.92 4.71 5.61
N LEU A 25 -17.13 6.02 5.69
CA LEU A 25 -16.47 7.02 4.86
C LEU A 25 -15.29 7.66 5.60
N THR A 26 -14.08 7.52 5.06
CA THR A 26 -12.88 8.21 5.54
C THR A 26 -12.48 9.33 4.57
N GLY A 27 -12.37 10.57 5.06
CA GLY A 27 -11.90 11.72 4.30
C GLY A 27 -10.44 12.07 4.61
N ILE A 28 -9.58 12.17 3.59
CA ILE A 28 -8.19 12.62 3.73
C ILE A 28 -8.06 14.03 3.13
N ILE A 29 -7.85 15.03 3.99
CA ILE A 29 -7.86 16.45 3.62
C ILE A 29 -6.49 17.07 3.93
N GLY A 30 -6.03 17.96 3.06
CA GLY A 30 -4.76 18.67 3.22
C GLY A 30 -4.34 19.44 1.97
N PRO A 31 -3.32 20.30 2.04
CA PRO A 31 -2.87 21.10 0.90
C PRO A 31 -2.29 20.24 -0.23
N ASN A 32 -2.13 20.85 -1.41
CA ASN A 32 -1.42 20.20 -2.53
C ASN A 32 0.03 19.89 -2.12
N GLY A 33 0.51 18.71 -2.49
CA GLY A 33 1.84 18.24 -2.09
C GLY A 33 1.93 17.62 -0.68
N ALA A 34 0.86 17.62 0.11
CA ALA A 34 0.85 17.05 1.47
C ALA A 34 0.98 15.51 1.55
N GLY A 35 1.02 14.80 0.42
CA GLY A 35 1.12 13.33 0.40
C GLY A 35 -0.22 12.58 0.33
N LYS A 36 -1.35 13.25 0.10
CA LYS A 36 -2.67 12.58 0.01
C LYS A 36 -2.70 11.44 -1.02
N SER A 37 -2.20 11.69 -2.24
CA SER A 37 -2.09 10.66 -3.27
C SER A 37 -1.08 9.56 -2.90
N THR A 38 -0.07 9.91 -2.11
CA THR A 38 0.97 8.98 -1.63
C THR A 38 0.39 7.91 -0.72
N VAL A 39 -0.63 8.24 0.09
CA VAL A 39 -1.37 7.25 0.90
C VAL A 39 -1.93 6.13 0.01
N LEU A 40 -2.58 6.51 -1.09
CA LEU A 40 -3.18 5.53 -1.99
C LEU A 40 -2.12 4.75 -2.78
N GLU A 41 -1.04 5.42 -3.20
CA GLU A 41 0.11 4.74 -3.83
C GLU A 41 0.79 3.76 -2.87
N ALA A 42 0.84 4.06 -1.57
CA ALA A 42 1.40 3.16 -0.57
C ALA A 42 0.54 1.92 -0.37
N ILE A 43 -0.79 2.05 -0.34
CA ILE A 43 -1.71 0.90 -0.31
C ILE A 43 -1.48 0.02 -1.54
N ALA A 44 -1.43 0.61 -2.73
CA ALA A 44 -1.18 -0.13 -3.96
C ALA A 44 0.20 -0.82 -3.96
N TRP A 45 1.24 -0.14 -3.45
CA TRP A 45 2.58 -0.71 -3.32
C TRP A 45 2.63 -1.84 -2.30
N ALA A 46 1.90 -1.74 -1.18
CA ALA A 46 1.79 -2.80 -0.19
C ALA A 46 1.17 -4.06 -0.80
N LEU A 47 0.14 -3.92 -1.65
CA LEU A 47 -0.53 -5.06 -2.28
C LEU A 47 0.30 -5.66 -3.43
N TYR A 48 0.78 -4.84 -4.35
CA TYR A 48 1.33 -5.28 -5.64
C TYR A 48 2.85 -5.08 -5.80
N GLY A 49 3.51 -4.48 -4.81
CA GLY A 49 4.94 -4.22 -4.84
C GLY A 49 5.37 -3.14 -5.82
N GLN A 50 6.63 -3.18 -6.23
CA GLN A 50 7.28 -2.12 -7.03
C GLN A 50 6.57 -1.75 -8.34
N PRO A 51 5.95 -2.67 -9.10
CA PRO A 51 5.19 -2.29 -10.30
C PRO A 51 4.03 -1.32 -10.02
N ALA A 52 3.52 -1.24 -8.78
CA ALA A 52 2.43 -0.36 -8.40
C ALA A 52 2.84 1.04 -7.95
N ALA A 53 4.11 1.25 -7.60
CA ALA A 53 4.64 2.59 -7.34
C ALA A 53 5.15 3.21 -8.66
N ARG A 54 4.89 4.50 -8.87
CA ARG A 54 5.51 5.23 -9.98
C ARG A 54 7.00 5.47 -9.66
N GLY A 55 7.88 5.29 -10.65
CA GLY A 55 9.31 5.62 -10.54
C GLY A 55 10.20 4.46 -10.05
N ASN A 56 11.47 4.78 -9.77
CA ASN A 56 12.49 3.82 -9.33
C ASN A 56 12.57 3.74 -7.78
N LYS A 57 13.40 2.84 -7.23
CA LYS A 57 13.58 2.68 -5.78
C LYS A 57 13.97 3.98 -5.06
N ASP A 58 14.72 4.85 -5.72
CA ASP A 58 15.13 6.14 -5.15
C ASP A 58 13.96 7.13 -5.04
N SER A 59 13.02 7.09 -5.98
CA SER A 59 11.79 7.91 -5.91
C SER A 59 10.80 7.48 -4.82
N ILE A 60 10.95 6.27 -4.27
CA ILE A 60 10.11 5.75 -3.18
C ILE A 60 10.56 6.28 -1.82
N ARG A 61 11.86 6.54 -1.62
CA ARG A 61 12.40 7.01 -0.34
C ARG A 61 12.01 8.47 -0.10
N PHE A 62 11.68 8.81 1.15
CA PHE A 62 11.53 10.19 1.56
C PHE A 62 12.84 10.97 1.35
N ILE A 63 12.75 12.08 0.61
CA ILE A 63 13.93 12.82 0.14
C ILE A 63 14.81 13.37 1.27
N ARG A 64 14.23 13.59 2.47
CA ARG A 64 14.98 14.06 3.65
C ARG A 64 15.42 12.93 4.57
N ALA A 65 15.12 11.67 4.23
CA ALA A 65 15.58 10.54 5.02
C ALA A 65 17.09 10.34 4.82
N PRO A 66 17.85 9.98 5.86
CA PRO A 66 19.25 9.56 5.72
C PRO A 66 19.39 8.44 4.69
N ALA A 67 20.52 8.38 3.98
CA ALA A 67 20.74 7.43 2.89
C ALA A 67 20.49 5.95 3.26
N ARG A 68 20.69 5.60 4.54
CA ARG A 68 20.50 4.24 5.09
C ARG A 68 19.22 4.08 5.91
N ALA A 69 18.37 5.09 5.98
CA ALA A 69 17.10 4.98 6.68
C ALA A 69 16.21 3.93 6.01
N SER A 70 15.57 3.09 6.83
CA SER A 70 14.64 2.08 6.35
C SER A 70 13.42 2.75 5.74
N VAL A 71 12.94 2.19 4.63
CA VAL A 71 11.63 2.50 4.06
C VAL A 71 10.73 1.32 4.38
N ARG A 72 9.55 1.59 4.92
CA ARG A 72 8.57 0.56 5.29
C ARG A 72 7.17 1.05 4.97
N VAL A 73 6.36 0.17 4.37
CA VAL A 73 4.91 0.30 4.32
C VAL A 73 4.33 -0.94 4.95
N GLU A 74 3.45 -0.75 5.91
CA GLU A 74 2.69 -1.81 6.54
C GLU A 74 1.21 -1.56 6.34
N LEU A 75 0.52 -2.55 5.76
CA LEU A 75 -0.91 -2.50 5.50
C LEU A 75 -1.57 -3.68 6.20
N ASP A 76 -2.57 -3.36 7.03
CA ASP A 76 -3.46 -4.33 7.66
C ASP A 76 -4.82 -4.26 6.97
N PHE A 77 -5.33 -5.40 6.51
CA PHE A 77 -6.59 -5.47 5.79
C PHE A 77 -7.27 -6.84 5.95
N GLU A 78 -8.57 -6.88 5.71
CA GLU A 78 -9.38 -8.08 5.71
C GLU A 78 -9.84 -8.45 4.30
N LEU A 79 -9.80 -9.75 4.01
CA LEU A 79 -10.23 -10.33 2.75
C LEU A 79 -10.74 -11.76 2.98
N GLY A 80 -12.00 -12.02 2.58
CA GLY A 80 -12.58 -13.37 2.67
C GLY A 80 -12.64 -13.93 4.10
N GLY A 81 -12.88 -13.08 5.10
CA GLY A 81 -12.93 -13.48 6.52
C GLY A 81 -11.57 -13.62 7.19
N HIS A 82 -10.47 -13.46 6.44
CA HIS A 82 -9.11 -13.51 6.98
C HIS A 82 -8.50 -12.12 7.12
N ARG A 83 -7.65 -11.95 8.13
CA ARG A 83 -6.89 -10.73 8.37
C ARG A 83 -5.47 -10.90 7.87
N TYR A 84 -5.05 -10.02 6.96
CA TYR A 84 -3.73 -9.99 6.38
C TYR A 84 -2.97 -8.78 6.90
N ARG A 85 -1.68 -8.97 7.17
CA ARG A 85 -0.74 -7.89 7.45
C ARG A 85 0.43 -8.04 6.51
N VAL A 86 0.60 -7.08 5.61
CA VAL A 86 1.74 -7.06 4.69
C VAL A 86 2.70 -5.96 5.10
N VAL A 87 3.97 -6.31 5.22
CA VAL A 87 5.06 -5.39 5.51
C VAL A 87 6.02 -5.42 4.33
N ARG A 88 6.26 -4.27 3.70
CA ARG A 88 7.21 -4.15 2.58
C ARG A 88 8.25 -3.08 2.85
N GLY A 89 9.49 -3.38 2.47
CA GLY A 89 10.57 -2.40 2.30
C GLY A 89 11.13 -2.42 0.87
N LEU A 90 12.25 -1.74 0.63
CA LEU A 90 12.84 -1.63 -0.72
C LEU A 90 13.39 -2.95 -1.28
N SER A 91 13.69 -3.90 -0.41
CA SER A 91 14.33 -5.17 -0.75
C SER A 91 13.77 -6.38 -0.01
N ASN A 92 12.79 -6.17 0.88
CA ASN A 92 12.16 -7.22 1.67
C ASN A 92 10.63 -7.06 1.63
N ALA A 93 9.94 -8.17 1.83
CA ALA A 93 8.49 -8.19 2.01
C ALA A 93 8.12 -9.39 2.85
N GLU A 94 7.17 -9.20 3.76
CA GLU A 94 6.62 -10.22 4.63
C GLU A 94 5.10 -10.14 4.59
N LEU A 95 4.44 -11.29 4.56
CA LEU A 95 2.99 -11.42 4.65
C LEU A 95 2.63 -12.29 5.84
N TYR A 96 1.74 -11.81 6.68
CA TYR A 96 1.21 -12.51 7.84
C TYR A 96 -0.29 -12.72 7.68
N LEU A 97 -0.81 -13.75 8.33
CA LEU A 97 -2.20 -14.16 8.27
C LEU A 97 -2.74 -14.39 9.68
N ASP A 98 -3.95 -13.89 9.94
CA ASP A 98 -4.76 -14.14 11.13
C ASP A 98 -4.00 -13.95 12.47
N GLY A 99 -3.14 -12.92 12.52
CA GLY A 99 -2.36 -12.58 13.70
C GLY A 99 -1.16 -13.49 13.98
N GLY A 100 -0.82 -14.39 13.07
CA GLY A 100 0.37 -15.23 13.16
C GLY A 100 1.66 -14.42 13.29
N THR A 101 2.60 -14.92 14.11
CA THR A 101 3.90 -14.29 14.35
C THR A 101 4.92 -14.61 13.26
N GLU A 102 4.72 -15.71 12.53
CA GLU A 102 5.58 -16.12 11.41
C GLU A 102 4.95 -15.72 10.07
N PRO A 103 5.75 -15.22 9.11
CA PRO A 103 5.24 -14.86 7.81
C PRO A 103 4.90 -16.09 6.98
N ILE A 104 3.73 -16.07 6.34
CA ILE A 104 3.33 -17.09 5.35
C ILE A 104 4.03 -16.90 3.99
N ALA A 105 4.70 -15.76 3.79
CA ALA A 105 5.63 -15.48 2.69
C ALA A 105 6.61 -14.37 3.10
N ASN A 106 7.88 -14.46 2.71
CA ASN A 106 8.96 -13.58 3.19
C ASN A 106 9.92 -13.08 2.09
N SER A 107 9.48 -13.08 0.82
CA SER A 107 10.24 -12.51 -0.30
C SER A 107 9.36 -11.60 -1.14
N LEU A 108 9.98 -10.69 -1.90
CA LEU A 108 9.24 -9.73 -2.74
C LEU A 108 8.29 -10.43 -3.72
N SER A 109 8.76 -11.48 -4.40
CA SER A 109 7.96 -12.25 -5.35
C SER A 109 6.92 -13.12 -4.66
N ALA A 110 7.30 -13.88 -3.63
CA ALA A 110 6.38 -14.77 -2.94
C ALA A 110 5.19 -14.01 -2.32
N VAL A 111 5.46 -12.84 -1.71
CA VAL A 111 4.40 -11.98 -1.17
C VAL A 111 3.49 -11.44 -2.27
N SER A 112 4.05 -10.95 -3.37
CA SER A 112 3.26 -10.44 -4.50
C SER A 112 2.41 -11.52 -5.15
N ASP A 113 2.99 -12.70 -5.42
CA ASP A 113 2.29 -13.82 -6.05
C ASP A 113 1.15 -14.32 -5.17
N LEU A 114 1.40 -14.43 -3.86
CA LEU A 114 0.40 -14.90 -2.91
C LEU A 114 -0.73 -13.88 -2.76
N LEU A 115 -0.43 -12.58 -2.64
CA LEU A 115 -1.45 -11.55 -2.58
C LEU A 115 -2.27 -11.46 -3.86
N GLN A 116 -1.63 -11.55 -5.03
CA GLN A 116 -2.35 -11.54 -6.31
C GLN A 116 -3.31 -12.73 -6.42
N ARG A 117 -2.89 -13.94 -6.00
CA ARG A 117 -3.76 -15.12 -5.96
C ARG A 117 -4.92 -14.97 -4.96
N ARG A 118 -4.68 -14.36 -3.79
CA ARG A 118 -5.72 -14.14 -2.77
C ARG A 118 -6.73 -13.08 -3.17
N LEU A 119 -6.27 -11.97 -3.76
CA LEU A 119 -7.12 -10.90 -4.27
C LEU A 119 -7.92 -11.38 -5.48
N GLY A 120 -7.36 -12.28 -6.28
CA GLY A 120 -7.99 -12.73 -7.54
C GLY A 120 -8.03 -11.65 -8.61
N MET A 121 -7.19 -10.60 -8.46
CA MET A 121 -7.14 -9.45 -9.37
C MET A 121 -5.71 -9.05 -9.63
N SER A 122 -5.42 -8.72 -10.89
CA SER A 122 -4.23 -7.99 -11.29
C SER A 122 -4.24 -6.57 -10.72
N ARG A 123 -3.06 -5.93 -10.76
CA ARG A 123 -2.92 -4.51 -10.41
C ARG A 123 -3.87 -3.64 -11.25
N ALA A 124 -3.95 -3.86 -12.55
CA ALA A 124 -4.76 -3.02 -13.44
C ALA A 124 -6.24 -3.07 -13.05
N GLU A 125 -6.76 -4.27 -12.80
CA GLU A 125 -8.15 -4.47 -12.37
C GLU A 125 -8.42 -3.80 -11.03
N PHE A 126 -7.51 -3.95 -10.05
CA PHE A 126 -7.65 -3.26 -8.77
C PHE A 126 -7.73 -1.73 -8.93
N PHE A 127 -6.88 -1.16 -9.79
CA PHE A 127 -6.87 0.27 -10.03
C PHE A 127 -8.08 0.79 -10.81
N GLN A 128 -8.78 -0.08 -11.54
CA GLN A 128 -10.02 0.29 -12.25
C GLN A 128 -11.27 0.11 -11.38
N THR A 129 -11.27 -0.84 -10.45
CA THR A 129 -12.44 -1.19 -9.64
C THR A 129 -12.45 -0.50 -8.27
N TYR A 130 -11.30 -0.43 -7.59
CA TYR A 130 -11.21 0.05 -6.20
C TYR A 130 -10.57 1.43 -6.09
N PHE A 131 -10.01 1.94 -7.18
CA PHE A 131 -9.33 3.21 -7.21
C PHE A 131 -9.88 4.06 -8.35
N THR A 132 -9.91 5.37 -8.14
CA THR A 132 -10.18 6.33 -9.21
C THR A 132 -9.19 7.46 -9.04
N GLY A 133 -8.28 7.60 -10.02
CA GLY A 133 -7.30 8.66 -10.00
C GLY A 133 -7.94 10.04 -10.17
N GLN A 134 -7.26 11.08 -9.69
CA GLN A 134 -7.70 12.48 -9.82
C GLN A 134 -8.02 12.90 -11.28
N LYS A 135 -7.44 12.23 -12.28
CA LYS A 135 -7.65 12.49 -13.71
C LYS A 135 -8.60 11.49 -14.39
N GLU A 136 -9.08 10.47 -13.68
CA GLU A 136 -9.89 9.38 -14.24
C GLU A 136 -11.38 9.50 -13.89
N LEU A 137 -11.76 10.51 -13.10
CA LEU A 137 -13.16 10.80 -12.74
C LEU A 137 -14.07 11.05 -13.96
N ASN A 138 -13.51 11.52 -15.08
CA ASN A 138 -14.27 11.77 -16.32
C ASN A 138 -14.76 10.48 -17.01
N VAL A 139 -14.29 9.30 -16.61
CA VAL A 139 -14.72 8.02 -17.19
C VAL A 139 -16.02 7.52 -16.56
N MET A 140 -16.42 8.08 -15.41
CA MET A 140 -17.63 7.66 -14.68
C MET A 140 -18.87 8.49 -15.00
N SER A 141 -18.78 9.44 -15.94
CA SER A 141 -19.86 10.36 -16.33
C SER A 141 -20.50 10.02 -17.68
N ALA A 142 -20.46 8.76 -18.10
CA ALA A 142 -21.12 8.26 -19.32
C ALA A 142 -22.30 7.34 -18.98
#